data_AF-A0A0Q4DLQ8-F1
#
_entry.id   AF-A0A0Q4DLQ8-F1
#
_cell.length_a   1.000
_cell.length_b   1.000
_cell.length_c   1.000
_cell.angle_alpha   90.00
_cell.angle_beta   90.00
_cell.angle_gamma   90.00
#
_symmetry.space_group_name_H-M   'P 1'
#
loop_
_entity.id
_entity.type
_entity.pdbx_description
1 polymer ?
#
loop_
_entity_poly.entity_id
_entity_poly.type
_entity_poly.pdbx_seq_one_letter_code
_entity_poly.pdbx_strand_id
1 'polypeptide(L)'
;MKETTPRIQRIYLRFSYPGDGNVKLHASLTPPDYDEPLLVLLSRGVMPMGQPFSVLMVSDPSQNPALRGTAATVRVGTVSAGPAGSAPKVANSGSESAAVLDFTLPVPRDGTNGQSAYEIARALGYGGTATQWLTTLVGADGKSAYQLAREAGYGGTMTQWLATLVGPPATTLLGTVTLTETATTVAISAGTRRLSIATPESWGVKAGDDLVVAPVSVPSGYATHDVTVTAPNLISVGLTAPLIAIGQKYSIQCRLRRFN
;
A
#
# COMPACT_ATOMS: atom_id res chain seq x y z
N MET A 1 -58.86 32.31 -26.18
CA MET A 1 -58.77 33.78 -26.21
C MET A 1 -57.98 34.21 -24.99
N LYS A 2 -56.77 34.76 -25.15
CA LYS A 2 -56.02 35.34 -24.03
C LYS A 2 -56.71 36.66 -23.72
N GLU A 3 -57.57 36.64 -22.73
CA GLU A 3 -58.18 37.81 -22.13
C GLU A 3 -57.04 38.64 -21.52
N THR A 4 -56.58 39.66 -22.22
CA THR A 4 -55.69 40.68 -21.66
C THR A 4 -56.51 41.51 -20.68
N THR A 5 -56.71 40.98 -19.47
CA THR A 5 -57.16 41.80 -18.35
C THR A 5 -56.15 42.95 -18.22
N PRO A 6 -56.54 44.23 -18.41
CA PRO A 6 -55.62 45.33 -18.24
C PRO A 6 -55.09 45.28 -16.81
N ARG A 7 -53.76 45.11 -16.67
CA ARG A 7 -53.10 45.16 -15.37
C ARG A 7 -53.40 46.53 -14.78
N ILE A 8 -54.08 46.55 -13.64
CA ILE A 8 -54.37 47.78 -12.90
C ILE A 8 -53.02 48.45 -12.59
N GLN A 9 -52.64 49.47 -13.36
CA GLN A 9 -51.54 50.34 -13.05
C GLN A 9 -51.99 51.23 -11.89
N ARG A 10 -51.55 50.91 -10.67
CA ARG A 10 -51.85 51.71 -9.49
C ARG A 10 -51.02 52.98 -9.53
N ILE A 11 -51.66 54.10 -9.83
CA ILE A 11 -51.09 55.43 -9.63
C ILE A 11 -51.31 55.80 -8.16
N TYR A 12 -50.22 55.92 -7.39
CA TYR A 12 -50.30 56.38 -6.01
C TYR A 12 -50.27 57.91 -6.00
N LEU A 13 -51.39 58.52 -5.64
CA LEU A 13 -51.48 59.96 -5.38
C LEU A 13 -51.38 60.16 -3.87
N ARG A 14 -50.27 60.77 -3.40
CA ARG A 14 -50.10 61.11 -1.98
C ARG A 14 -50.37 62.60 -1.81
N PHE A 15 -51.39 62.93 -1.02
CA PHE A 15 -51.74 64.30 -0.67
C PHE A 15 -51.24 64.59 0.75
N SER A 16 -50.54 65.71 0.93
CA SER A 16 -50.14 66.21 2.25
C SER A 16 -50.59 67.66 2.35
N TYR A 17 -51.47 67.94 3.31
CA TYR A 17 -51.99 69.28 3.56
C TYR A 17 -51.70 69.66 5.02
N PRO A 18 -50.99 70.77 5.28
CA PRO A 18 -50.58 71.16 6.63
C PRO A 18 -51.53 72.16 7.34
N GLY A 19 -52.74 72.41 6.82
CA GLY A 19 -53.69 73.37 7.41
C GLY A 19 -54.97 72.74 7.98
N ASP A 20 -55.79 73.57 8.65
CA ASP A 20 -57.02 73.13 9.33
C ASP A 20 -58.23 73.26 8.36
N GLY A 21 -58.48 72.22 7.57
CA GLY A 21 -59.60 72.20 6.63
C GLY A 21 -59.78 70.87 5.90
N ASN A 22 -61.02 70.54 5.54
CA ASN A 22 -61.34 69.33 4.77
C ASN A 22 -61.23 69.60 3.26
N VAL A 23 -60.20 69.06 2.61
CA VAL A 23 -60.10 69.05 1.15
C VAL A 23 -60.70 67.74 0.63
N LYS A 24 -61.83 67.81 -0.08
CA LYS A 24 -62.41 66.67 -0.80
C LYS A 24 -61.89 66.68 -2.24
N LEU A 25 -61.18 65.63 -2.64
CA LEU A 25 -60.71 65.45 -4.01
C LEU A 25 -61.54 64.37 -4.69
N HIS A 26 -62.11 64.69 -5.85
CA HIS A 26 -62.69 63.72 -6.77
C HIS A 26 -61.73 63.56 -7.94
N ALA A 27 -61.24 62.34 -8.15
CA ALA A 27 -60.55 61.96 -9.38
C ALA A 27 -61.53 61.13 -10.21
N SER A 28 -61.81 61.59 -11.44
CA SER A 28 -62.65 60.89 -12.41
C SER A 28 -61.81 60.58 -13.64
N LEU A 29 -61.77 59.32 -14.04
CA LEU A 29 -61.33 58.91 -15.37
C LEU A 29 -62.57 58.95 -16.26
N THR A 30 -62.67 59.94 -17.14
CA THR A 30 -63.81 60.07 -18.06
C THR A 30 -63.42 59.55 -19.45
N PRO A 31 -64.07 58.50 -20.01
CA PRO A 31 -64.11 58.23 -21.45
C PRO A 31 -65.46 58.71 -22.05
N PRO A 32 -65.60 59.05 -23.36
CA PRO A 32 -65.04 58.32 -24.49
C PRO A 32 -64.42 59.13 -25.67
N ASP A 33 -64.34 60.46 -25.64
CA ASP A 33 -64.03 61.26 -26.87
C ASP A 33 -62.71 62.05 -26.84
N TYR A 34 -61.72 61.59 -26.07
CA TYR A 34 -60.36 62.17 -26.11
C TYR A 34 -59.32 61.05 -26.19
N ASP A 35 -58.45 61.13 -27.21
CA ASP A 35 -57.34 60.19 -27.45
C ASP A 35 -56.22 60.25 -26.38
N GLU A 36 -56.33 61.15 -25.41
CA GLU A 36 -55.37 61.30 -24.32
C GLU A 36 -56.05 61.28 -22.94
N PRO A 37 -55.54 60.49 -21.97
CA PRO A 37 -56.07 60.48 -20.62
C PRO A 37 -55.80 61.82 -19.92
N LEU A 38 -56.84 62.64 -19.72
CA LEU A 38 -56.76 63.92 -19.02
C LEU A 38 -57.08 63.74 -17.53
N LEU A 39 -56.10 64.00 -16.65
CA LEU A 39 -56.33 64.11 -15.21
C LEU A 39 -56.69 65.56 -14.85
N VAL A 40 -57.96 65.81 -14.54
CA VAL A 40 -58.43 67.12 -14.07
C VAL A 40 -58.53 67.10 -12.55
N LEU A 41 -57.82 68.03 -11.89
CA LEU A 41 -57.88 68.23 -10.44
C LEU A 41 -58.71 69.48 -10.13
N LEU A 42 -59.91 69.29 -9.57
CA LEU A 42 -60.80 70.37 -9.16
C LEU A 42 -60.79 70.45 -7.63
N SER A 43 -60.37 71.60 -7.07
CA SER A 43 -60.59 71.89 -5.66
C SER A 43 -61.90 72.65 -5.47
N ARG A 44 -62.70 72.28 -4.47
CA ARG A 44 -63.83 73.11 -4.01
C ARG A 44 -63.50 73.69 -2.65
N GLY A 45 -63.36 75.01 -2.60
CA GLY A 45 -62.99 75.79 -1.42
C GLY A 45 -62.09 76.98 -1.80
N VAL A 46 -61.81 77.88 -0.85
CA VAL A 46 -60.83 78.95 -1.03
C VAL A 46 -59.44 78.34 -0.89
N MET A 47 -58.70 78.22 -1.99
CA MET A 47 -57.28 77.88 -1.93
C MET A 47 -56.53 79.13 -1.43
N PRO A 48 -55.79 79.09 -0.32
CA PRO A 48 -55.09 80.26 0.18
C PRO A 48 -54.08 80.76 -0.86
N MET A 49 -54.22 82.03 -1.27
CA MET A 49 -53.30 82.66 -2.22
C MET A 49 -51.88 82.71 -1.64
N GLY A 50 -50.87 82.42 -2.47
CA GLY A 50 -49.46 82.56 -2.12
C GLY A 50 -48.73 81.29 -1.69
N GLN A 51 -49.40 80.13 -1.63
CA GLN A 51 -48.76 78.84 -1.39
C GLN A 51 -48.48 78.12 -2.72
N PRO A 52 -47.23 77.72 -3.03
CA PRO A 52 -46.94 76.99 -4.26
C PRO A 52 -47.55 75.58 -4.20
N PHE A 53 -48.32 75.21 -5.23
CA PHE A 53 -48.67 73.81 -5.47
C PHE A 53 -47.68 73.23 -6.49
N SER A 54 -47.17 72.03 -6.26
CA SER A 54 -46.29 71.33 -7.20
C SER A 54 -46.77 69.90 -7.42
N VAL A 55 -46.70 69.46 -8.68
CA VAL A 55 -46.94 68.07 -9.08
C VAL A 55 -45.64 67.54 -9.63
N LEU A 56 -45.03 66.56 -8.95
CA LEU A 56 -43.83 65.88 -9.43
C LEU A 56 -44.23 64.51 -9.98
N MET A 57 -44.21 64.37 -11.30
CA MET A 57 -44.31 63.06 -11.95
C MET A 57 -42.92 62.46 -12.11
N VAL A 58 -42.66 61.32 -11.47
CA VAL A 58 -41.44 60.53 -11.65
C VAL A 58 -41.86 59.18 -12.19
N SER A 59 -41.45 58.84 -13.41
CA SER A 59 -41.56 57.46 -13.89
C SER A 59 -40.52 56.61 -13.16
N ASP A 60 -40.92 55.50 -12.54
CA ASP A 60 -39.99 54.54 -11.96
C ASP A 60 -39.23 53.82 -13.09
N PRO A 61 -37.93 54.10 -13.33
CA PRO A 61 -37.17 53.43 -14.38
C PRO A 61 -37.04 51.93 -14.10
N SER A 62 -37.32 51.48 -12.87
CA SER A 62 -37.37 50.06 -12.55
C SER A 62 -38.48 49.32 -13.31
N GLN A 63 -39.57 49.99 -13.68
CA GLN A 63 -40.70 49.30 -14.32
C GLN A 63 -40.67 49.35 -15.85
N ASN A 64 -39.73 50.10 -16.46
CA ASN A 64 -39.59 50.20 -17.91
C ASN A 64 -38.17 49.83 -18.37
N PRO A 65 -37.98 48.63 -18.97
CA PRO A 65 -36.69 48.18 -19.49
C PRO A 65 -36.05 49.11 -20.53
N ALA A 66 -36.84 49.89 -21.28
CA ALA A 66 -36.31 50.83 -22.28
C ALA A 66 -35.58 52.03 -21.66
N LEU A 67 -35.81 52.31 -20.36
CA LEU A 67 -35.13 53.37 -19.61
C LEU A 67 -33.88 52.87 -18.86
N ARG A 68 -33.73 51.56 -18.74
CA ARG A 68 -32.55 50.91 -18.16
C ARG A 68 -31.63 50.58 -19.33
N GLY A 69 -30.60 51.39 -19.60
CA GLY A 69 -29.64 51.08 -20.66
C GLY A 69 -29.15 49.62 -20.60
N THR A 70 -28.77 49.07 -21.76
CA THR A 70 -28.35 47.66 -21.86
C THR A 70 -27.23 47.34 -20.87
N ALA A 71 -27.39 46.28 -20.07
CA ALA A 71 -26.38 45.86 -19.11
C ALA A 71 -25.09 45.43 -19.82
N ALA A 72 -23.95 45.90 -19.31
CA ALA A 72 -22.66 45.45 -19.81
C ALA A 72 -22.41 43.98 -19.45
N THR A 73 -21.74 43.25 -20.34
CA THR A 73 -21.34 41.85 -20.09
C THR A 73 -19.82 41.69 -20.15
N VAL A 74 -19.29 40.73 -19.38
CA VAL A 74 -17.87 40.36 -19.38
C VAL A 74 -17.79 38.84 -19.44
N ARG A 75 -16.94 38.31 -20.34
CA ARG A 75 -16.63 36.88 -20.39
C ARG A 75 -15.16 36.62 -20.71
N VAL A 76 -14.71 35.41 -20.40
CA VAL A 76 -13.40 34.91 -20.84
C VAL A 76 -13.52 34.51 -22.31
N GLY A 77 -12.55 34.96 -23.11
CA GLY A 77 -12.36 34.53 -24.49
C GLY A 77 -11.40 33.34 -24.56
N THR A 78 -10.34 33.51 -25.32
CA THR A 78 -9.27 32.52 -25.50
C THR A 78 -8.31 32.51 -24.31
N VAL A 79 -7.79 31.32 -24.00
CA VAL A 79 -6.62 31.14 -23.13
C VAL A 79 -5.57 30.43 -23.97
N SER A 80 -4.50 31.15 -24.28
CA SER A 80 -3.46 30.70 -25.20
C SER A 80 -2.09 30.73 -24.56
N ALA A 81 -1.23 29.82 -25.01
CA ALA A 81 0.18 29.81 -24.64
C ALA A 81 0.96 30.85 -25.46
N GLY A 82 1.61 31.78 -24.77
CA GLY A 82 2.58 32.71 -25.34
C GLY A 82 4.00 32.12 -25.35
N PRO A 83 4.94 32.76 -26.07
CA PRO A 83 6.34 32.33 -26.11
C PRO A 83 6.95 32.18 -24.70
N ALA A 84 7.89 31.25 -24.54
CA ALA A 84 8.59 31.04 -23.28
C ALA A 84 9.29 32.34 -22.82
N GLY A 85 9.04 32.74 -21.57
CA GLY A 85 9.61 33.97 -21.00
C GLY A 85 8.98 35.29 -21.47
N SER A 86 7.88 35.24 -22.23
CA SER A 86 7.06 36.44 -22.50
C SER A 86 6.31 36.91 -21.24
N ALA A 87 5.95 38.18 -21.18
CA ALA A 87 5.07 38.68 -20.12
C ALA A 87 3.62 38.22 -20.37
N PRO A 88 2.84 37.91 -19.31
CA PRO A 88 1.42 37.64 -19.47
C PRO A 88 0.70 38.86 -20.07
N LYS A 89 -0.24 38.60 -20.97
CA LYS A 89 -1.00 39.65 -21.68
C LYS A 89 -2.50 39.36 -21.60
N VAL A 90 -3.27 40.43 -21.43
CA VAL A 90 -4.73 40.42 -21.57
C VAL A 90 -5.13 41.39 -22.68
N ALA A 91 -6.04 40.98 -23.56
CA ALA A 91 -6.63 41.82 -24.60
C ALA A 91 -8.16 41.75 -24.53
N ASN A 92 -8.84 42.86 -24.80
CA ASN A 92 -10.30 42.86 -24.99
C ASN A 92 -10.61 42.76 -26.49
N SER A 93 -11.14 41.62 -26.93
CA SER A 93 -11.64 41.44 -28.32
C SER A 93 -13.13 41.76 -28.46
N GLY A 94 -13.79 42.08 -27.35
CA GLY A 94 -15.19 42.52 -27.31
C GLY A 94 -15.36 44.02 -27.53
N SER A 95 -16.52 44.54 -27.14
CA SER A 95 -16.81 45.97 -27.15
C SER A 95 -16.78 46.55 -25.72
N GLU A 96 -16.93 47.87 -25.58
CA GLU A 96 -16.98 48.55 -24.28
C GLU A 96 -18.18 48.11 -23.42
N SER A 97 -19.28 47.67 -24.04
CA SER A 97 -20.47 47.15 -23.35
C SER A 97 -20.56 45.61 -23.35
N ALA A 98 -19.65 44.91 -24.03
CA ALA A 98 -19.61 43.45 -24.05
C ALA A 98 -18.15 42.98 -24.18
N ALA A 99 -17.41 43.03 -23.07
CA ALA A 99 -15.99 42.71 -23.05
C ALA A 99 -15.75 41.20 -23.16
N VAL A 100 -14.73 40.84 -23.94
CA VAL A 100 -14.23 39.47 -24.09
C VAL A 100 -12.75 39.49 -23.81
N LEU A 101 -12.35 38.97 -22.66
CA LEU A 101 -10.96 39.02 -22.20
C LEU A 101 -10.21 37.78 -22.67
N ASP A 102 -9.29 37.98 -23.61
CA ASP A 102 -8.37 36.97 -24.12
C ASP A 102 -7.07 37.01 -23.32
N PHE A 103 -6.66 35.84 -22.82
CA PHE A 103 -5.45 35.65 -22.03
C PHE A 103 -4.36 34.98 -22.86
N THR A 104 -3.17 35.56 -22.85
CA THR A 104 -1.95 34.90 -23.34
C THR A 104 -1.01 34.72 -22.16
N LEU A 105 -0.79 33.46 -21.78
CA LEU A 105 0.05 33.08 -20.65
C LEU A 105 1.36 32.50 -21.17
N PRO A 106 2.53 32.91 -20.67
CA PRO A 106 3.80 32.32 -21.09
C PRO A 106 3.83 30.83 -20.73
N VAL A 107 4.38 30.00 -21.63
CA VAL A 107 4.71 28.62 -21.27
C VAL A 107 5.77 28.60 -20.15
N PRO A 108 5.74 27.61 -19.24
CA PRO A 108 6.82 27.40 -18.30
C PRO A 108 8.15 27.31 -19.05
N ARG A 109 9.20 27.95 -18.53
CA ARG A 109 10.57 27.55 -18.88
C ARG A 109 10.78 26.21 -18.19
N ASP A 110 10.59 25.11 -18.91
CA ASP A 110 11.21 23.87 -18.47
C ASP A 110 12.72 24.15 -18.40
N GLY A 111 13.28 24.06 -17.19
CA GLY A 111 14.73 24.10 -17.04
C GLY A 111 15.32 22.99 -17.89
N THR A 112 16.43 23.24 -18.58
CA THR A 112 17.14 22.16 -19.28
C THR A 112 17.48 21.07 -18.27
N ASN A 113 17.22 19.80 -18.61
CA ASN A 113 17.65 18.68 -17.78
C ASN A 113 19.16 18.81 -17.47
N GLY A 114 19.53 18.61 -16.20
CA GLY A 114 20.93 18.54 -15.80
C GLY A 114 21.63 17.35 -16.48
N GLN A 115 22.95 17.46 -16.65
CA GLN A 115 23.74 16.34 -17.19
C GLN A 115 23.64 15.12 -16.26
N SER A 116 23.47 13.94 -16.86
CA SER A 116 23.57 12.66 -16.18
C SER A 116 25.00 12.40 -15.69
N ALA A 117 25.16 11.51 -14.69
CA ALA A 117 26.48 11.11 -14.20
C ALA A 117 27.38 10.52 -15.30
N TYR A 118 26.79 9.82 -16.28
CA TYR A 118 27.51 9.31 -17.46
C TYR A 118 27.99 10.44 -18.38
N GLU A 119 27.15 11.45 -18.62
CA GLU A 119 27.52 12.61 -19.44
C GLU A 119 28.63 13.44 -18.79
N ILE A 120 28.58 13.60 -17.46
CA ILE A 120 29.66 14.23 -16.68
C ILE A 120 30.95 13.40 -16.80
N ALA A 121 30.87 12.07 -16.65
CA ALA A 121 32.03 11.19 -16.79
C ALA A 121 32.65 11.29 -18.18
N ARG A 122 31.83 11.35 -19.24
CA ARG A 122 32.29 11.58 -20.62
C ARG A 122 32.98 12.94 -20.78
N ALA A 123 32.42 14.00 -20.20
CA ALA A 123 33.02 15.34 -20.22
C ALA A 123 34.38 15.37 -19.50
N LEU A 124 34.55 14.53 -18.48
CA LEU A 124 35.81 14.35 -17.74
C LEU A 124 36.79 13.35 -18.41
N GLY A 125 36.51 12.90 -19.64
CA GLY A 125 37.43 12.08 -20.42
C GLY A 125 37.13 10.58 -20.44
N TYR A 126 35.98 10.12 -19.93
CA TYR A 126 35.57 8.73 -20.07
C TYR A 126 35.21 8.40 -21.54
N GLY A 127 35.99 7.53 -22.17
CA GLY A 127 35.81 7.12 -23.57
C GLY A 127 34.89 5.91 -23.79
N GLY A 128 34.35 5.32 -22.73
CA GLY A 128 33.52 4.12 -22.82
C GLY A 128 32.05 4.38 -23.13
N THR A 129 31.35 3.34 -23.54
CA THR A 129 29.88 3.31 -23.71
C THR A 129 29.14 3.33 -22.37
N ALA A 130 27.86 3.68 -22.38
CA ALA A 130 27.02 3.66 -21.17
C ALA A 130 26.97 2.27 -20.52
N THR A 131 26.95 1.20 -21.32
CA THR A 131 26.99 -0.18 -20.84
C THR A 131 28.30 -0.48 -20.10
N GLN A 132 29.45 -0.07 -20.67
CA GLN A 132 30.74 -0.22 -20.00
C GLN A 132 30.80 0.58 -18.70
N TRP A 133 30.18 1.77 -18.67
CA TRP A 133 30.09 2.59 -17.46
C TRP A 133 29.26 1.90 -16.38
N LEU A 134 28.11 1.32 -16.72
CA LEU A 134 27.30 0.56 -15.76
C LEU A 134 28.06 -0.63 -15.16
N THR A 135 28.88 -1.32 -15.94
CA THR A 135 29.74 -2.40 -15.42
C THR A 135 30.74 -1.91 -14.38
N THR A 136 31.18 -0.64 -14.45
CA THR A 136 32.08 -0.06 -13.42
C THR A 136 31.37 0.27 -12.11
N LEU A 137 30.04 0.40 -12.12
CA LEU A 137 29.27 0.74 -10.91
C LEU A 137 28.92 -0.47 -10.06
N VAL A 138 29.05 -1.68 -10.61
CA VAL A 138 28.82 -2.91 -9.86
C VAL A 138 30.10 -3.22 -9.07
N GLY A 139 30.04 -3.11 -7.75
CA GLY A 139 31.11 -3.58 -6.88
C GLY A 139 31.33 -5.08 -7.08
N ALA A 140 32.58 -5.54 -7.05
CA ALA A 140 32.87 -6.97 -7.13
C ALA A 140 32.22 -7.73 -5.96
N ASP A 141 31.76 -8.95 -6.22
CA ASP A 141 31.28 -9.83 -5.16
C ASP A 141 32.36 -10.03 -4.07
N GLY A 142 31.92 -10.07 -2.81
CA GLY A 142 32.79 -10.38 -1.69
C GLY A 142 33.39 -11.79 -1.77
N LYS A 143 34.52 -12.01 -1.10
CA LYS A 143 35.17 -13.33 -1.04
C LYS A 143 34.31 -14.32 -0.24
N SER A 144 34.17 -15.55 -0.75
CA SER A 144 33.60 -16.67 -0.03
C SER A 144 34.48 -17.10 1.16
N ALA A 145 33.89 -17.81 2.13
CA ALA A 145 34.62 -18.36 3.28
C ALA A 145 35.79 -19.28 2.87
N TYR A 146 35.63 -20.08 1.81
CA TYR A 146 36.71 -20.90 1.26
C TYR A 146 37.83 -20.06 0.65
N GLN A 147 37.51 -18.98 -0.06
CA GLN A 147 38.52 -18.04 -0.58
C GLN A 147 39.30 -17.36 0.54
N LEU A 148 38.61 -16.91 1.60
CA LEU A 148 39.28 -16.37 2.78
C LEU A 148 40.17 -17.41 3.48
N ALA A 149 39.73 -18.67 3.56
CA ALA A 149 40.54 -19.75 4.12
C ALA A 149 41.81 -20.01 3.28
N ARG A 150 41.71 -20.01 1.94
CA ARG A 150 42.86 -20.12 1.02
C ARG A 150 43.86 -18.98 1.25
N GLU A 151 43.37 -17.76 1.44
CA GLU A 151 44.21 -16.58 1.72
C GLU A 151 44.86 -16.64 3.10
N ALA A 152 44.18 -17.23 4.09
CA ALA A 152 44.74 -17.52 5.41
C ALA A 152 45.73 -18.71 5.41
N GLY A 153 46.07 -19.27 4.24
CA GLY A 153 47.07 -20.34 4.10
C GLY A 153 46.52 -21.76 3.99
N TYR A 154 45.20 -21.94 3.83
CA TYR A 154 44.63 -23.27 3.61
C TYR A 154 45.05 -23.82 2.24
N GLY A 155 45.84 -24.90 2.23
CA GLY A 155 46.32 -25.54 0.98
C GLY A 155 45.37 -26.57 0.37
N GLY A 156 44.33 -26.99 1.10
CA GLY A 156 43.44 -28.06 0.69
C GLY A 156 42.46 -27.68 -0.42
N THR A 157 41.78 -28.70 -0.93
CA THR A 157 40.66 -28.60 -1.88
C THR A 157 39.36 -28.20 -1.18
N MET A 158 38.36 -27.76 -1.94
CA MET A 158 37.03 -27.47 -1.41
C MET A 158 36.40 -28.69 -0.69
N THR A 159 36.56 -29.90 -1.24
CA THR A 159 36.06 -31.13 -0.63
C THR A 159 36.69 -31.39 0.74
N GLN A 160 38.00 -31.18 0.84
CA GLN A 160 38.71 -31.31 2.12
C GLN A 160 38.26 -30.23 3.10
N TRP A 161 38.00 -29.00 2.64
CA TRP A 161 37.51 -27.91 3.48
C TRP A 161 36.11 -28.23 4.02
N LEU A 162 35.19 -28.67 3.17
CA LEU A 162 33.86 -29.09 3.58
C LEU A 162 33.90 -30.23 4.61
N ALA A 163 34.81 -31.18 4.46
CA ALA A 163 35.00 -32.26 5.44
C ALA A 163 35.43 -31.73 6.83
N THR A 164 36.12 -30.58 6.91
CA THR A 164 36.46 -29.95 8.20
C THR A 164 35.26 -29.29 8.89
N LEU A 165 34.19 -28.98 8.16
CA LEU A 165 32.99 -28.34 8.70
C LEU A 165 31.97 -29.34 9.26
N VAL A 166 32.14 -30.62 8.95
CA VAL A 166 31.26 -31.68 9.46
C VAL A 166 31.76 -32.10 10.85
N GLY A 167 30.88 -31.98 11.86
CA GLY A 167 31.19 -32.47 13.20
C GLY A 167 31.42 -33.99 13.23
N PRO A 168 32.11 -34.52 14.25
CA PRO A 168 32.29 -35.97 14.39
C PRO A 168 30.92 -36.67 14.44
N PRO A 169 30.82 -37.93 13.97
CA PRO A 169 29.59 -38.72 14.08
C PRO A 169 29.11 -38.76 15.54
N ALA A 170 27.79 -38.79 15.77
CA ALA A 170 27.25 -38.90 17.13
C ALA A 170 27.52 -40.26 17.79
N THR A 171 27.92 -41.28 17.02
CA THR A 171 28.23 -42.62 17.52
C THR A 171 29.46 -43.22 16.86
N THR A 172 30.22 -43.99 17.63
CA THR A 172 31.33 -44.83 17.17
C THR A 172 30.91 -46.30 17.15
N LEU A 173 31.18 -47.01 16.05
CA LEU A 173 30.93 -48.45 15.95
C LEU A 173 32.01 -49.22 16.72
N LEU A 174 31.59 -50.02 17.71
CA LEU A 174 32.49 -50.91 18.44
C LEU A 174 32.66 -52.25 17.70
N GLY A 175 31.57 -52.79 17.16
CA GLY A 175 31.60 -54.04 16.39
C GLY A 175 30.22 -54.70 16.28
N THR A 176 30.22 -56.02 16.11
CA THR A 176 29.00 -56.82 15.99
C THR A 176 28.87 -57.80 17.16
N VAL A 177 27.72 -57.83 17.81
CA VAL A 177 27.32 -58.81 18.83
C VAL A 177 26.17 -59.66 18.29
N THR A 178 26.00 -60.87 18.82
CA THR A 178 24.89 -61.75 18.40
C THR A 178 24.02 -62.09 19.58
N LEU A 179 22.74 -61.71 19.52
CA LEU A 179 21.75 -62.07 20.53
C LEU A 179 21.23 -63.48 20.19
N THR A 180 21.54 -64.47 21.02
CA THR A 180 21.16 -65.87 20.79
C THR A 180 20.62 -66.48 22.07
N GLU A 181 19.57 -67.29 21.93
CA GLU A 181 19.03 -68.11 23.00
C GLU A 181 18.47 -69.39 22.37
N THR A 182 18.54 -70.48 23.11
CA THR A 182 18.07 -71.80 22.69
C THR A 182 17.29 -72.44 23.83
N ALA A 183 16.07 -72.88 23.54
CA ALA A 183 15.26 -73.63 24.51
C ALA A 183 15.65 -75.11 24.44
N THR A 184 16.51 -75.59 25.34
CA THR A 184 17.03 -76.97 25.29
C THR A 184 16.14 -77.97 26.01
N THR A 185 15.77 -77.67 27.25
CA THR A 185 15.02 -78.58 28.14
C THR A 185 13.58 -78.15 28.37
N VAL A 186 13.33 -76.85 28.37
CA VAL A 186 12.01 -76.25 28.60
C VAL A 186 11.80 -75.12 27.61
N ALA A 187 10.55 -74.95 27.17
CA ALA A 187 10.17 -73.82 26.32
C ALA A 187 10.36 -72.49 27.06
N ILE A 188 10.78 -71.45 26.35
CA ILE A 188 10.93 -70.10 26.89
C ILE A 188 9.68 -69.31 26.49
N SER A 189 8.94 -68.81 27.48
CA SER A 189 7.72 -68.03 27.25
C SER A 189 7.95 -66.79 26.40
N ALA A 190 6.93 -66.38 25.64
CA ALA A 190 6.93 -65.10 24.94
C ALA A 190 7.02 -63.93 25.92
N GLY A 191 7.67 -62.83 25.52
CA GLY A 191 7.71 -61.60 26.30
C GLY A 191 9.06 -60.90 26.25
N THR A 192 9.23 -59.93 27.16
CA THR A 192 10.47 -59.16 27.33
C THR A 192 11.40 -59.86 28.30
N ARG A 193 12.68 -59.94 27.94
CA ARG A 193 13.75 -60.53 28.74
C ARG A 193 15.09 -59.84 28.49
N ARG A 194 16.08 -60.15 29.32
CA ARG A 194 17.42 -59.58 29.28
C ARG A 194 18.43 -60.66 28.91
N LEU A 195 19.30 -60.38 27.94
CA LEU A 195 20.43 -61.24 27.57
C LEU A 195 21.74 -60.60 28.02
N SER A 196 22.57 -61.38 28.73
CA SER A 196 23.93 -60.97 29.07
C SER A 196 24.89 -61.40 27.96
N ILE A 197 25.64 -60.44 27.42
CA ILE A 197 26.54 -60.65 26.30
C ILE A 197 27.92 -60.12 26.64
N ALA A 198 28.92 -60.98 26.53
CA ALA A 198 30.31 -60.59 26.64
C ALA A 198 30.73 -59.82 25.39
N THR A 199 31.42 -58.70 25.60
CA THR A 199 32.06 -57.93 24.53
C THR A 199 33.58 -58.17 24.57
N PRO A 200 34.30 -58.07 23.44
CA PRO A 200 35.76 -58.11 23.43
C PRO A 200 36.40 -57.06 24.35
N GLU A 201 37.48 -57.41 25.03
CA GLU A 201 38.23 -56.47 25.89
C GLU A 201 38.78 -55.28 25.10
N SER A 202 39.10 -55.48 23.81
CA SER A 202 39.58 -54.44 22.90
C SER A 202 38.56 -53.32 22.65
N TRP A 203 37.27 -53.55 22.94
CA TRP A 203 36.24 -52.50 22.84
C TRP A 203 36.21 -51.59 24.08
N GLY A 204 36.81 -52.03 25.19
CA GLY A 204 36.94 -51.26 26.43
C GLY A 204 35.59 -50.82 27.00
N VAL A 205 34.59 -51.71 26.99
CA VAL A 205 33.24 -51.40 27.49
C VAL A 205 33.25 -51.37 29.01
N LYS A 206 32.82 -50.24 29.59
CA LYS A 206 32.84 -50.02 31.05
C LYS A 206 31.51 -49.47 31.56
N ALA A 207 31.27 -49.64 32.87
CA ALA A 207 30.07 -49.12 33.51
C ALA A 207 29.94 -47.61 33.28
N GLY A 208 28.74 -47.16 32.89
CA GLY A 208 28.46 -45.77 32.53
C GLY A 208 28.67 -45.41 31.05
N ASP A 209 29.19 -46.32 30.21
CA ASP A 209 29.18 -46.09 28.77
C ASP A 209 27.73 -46.06 28.24
N ASP A 210 27.42 -45.06 27.42
CA ASP A 210 26.15 -44.98 26.69
C ASP A 210 26.27 -45.76 25.38
N LEU A 211 25.50 -46.84 25.27
CA LEU A 211 25.57 -47.81 24.19
C LEU A 211 24.22 -47.92 23.49
N VAL A 212 24.26 -48.31 22.22
CA VAL A 212 23.09 -48.72 21.47
C VAL A 212 23.37 -50.01 20.71
N VAL A 213 22.40 -50.92 20.75
CA VAL A 213 22.40 -52.17 20.00
C VAL A 213 21.43 -52.01 18.83
N ALA A 214 21.97 -52.02 17.61
CA ALA A 214 21.17 -51.89 16.39
C ALA A 214 21.15 -53.22 15.63
N PRO A 215 20.02 -53.95 15.56
CA PRO A 215 19.93 -55.20 14.83
C PRO A 215 20.19 -55.00 13.34
N VAL A 216 20.95 -55.92 12.72
CA VAL A 216 21.23 -55.92 11.28
C VAL A 216 20.00 -56.32 10.49
N SER A 217 19.24 -57.28 11.03
CA SER A 217 17.91 -57.67 10.57
C SER A 217 17.08 -58.08 11.79
N VAL A 218 15.79 -57.78 11.77
CA VAL A 218 14.88 -58.10 12.88
C VAL A 218 13.86 -59.12 12.38
N PRO A 219 13.88 -60.36 12.90
CA PRO A 219 12.83 -61.34 12.59
C PRO A 219 11.47 -60.86 13.11
N SER A 220 10.39 -61.29 12.46
CA SER A 220 9.03 -60.91 12.87
C SER A 220 8.75 -61.32 14.32
N GLY A 221 8.19 -60.40 15.11
CA GLY A 221 7.87 -60.64 16.52
C GLY A 221 9.03 -60.41 17.49
N TYR A 222 10.20 -59.97 17.01
CA TYR A 222 11.36 -59.62 17.85
C TYR A 222 11.57 -58.10 17.89
N ALA A 223 12.09 -57.60 19.01
CA ALA A 223 12.53 -56.20 19.13
C ALA A 223 13.65 -56.07 20.16
N THR A 224 14.72 -55.34 19.83
CA THR A 224 15.78 -54.95 20.79
C THR A 224 15.37 -53.67 21.52
N HIS A 225 15.67 -53.60 22.82
CA HIS A 225 15.34 -52.46 23.69
C HIS A 225 16.61 -51.79 24.21
N ASP A 226 16.64 -51.47 25.51
CA ASP A 226 17.76 -50.87 26.21
C ASP A 226 18.97 -51.81 26.24
N VAL A 227 20.14 -51.19 26.32
CA VAL A 227 21.38 -51.86 26.66
C VAL A 227 21.97 -51.17 27.88
N THR A 228 22.41 -51.98 28.84
CA THR A 228 23.05 -51.51 30.06
C THR A 228 24.37 -52.26 30.23
N VAL A 229 25.43 -51.56 30.65
CA VAL A 229 26.70 -52.23 30.98
C VAL A 229 26.61 -52.73 32.42
N THR A 230 26.64 -54.05 32.61
CA THR A 230 26.47 -54.67 33.94
C THR A 230 27.79 -55.00 34.62
N ALA A 231 28.86 -55.18 33.85
CA ALA A 231 30.23 -55.35 34.34
C ALA A 231 31.23 -54.96 33.23
N PRO A 232 32.55 -54.84 33.51
CA PRO A 232 33.53 -54.65 32.45
C PRO A 232 33.36 -55.70 31.35
N ASN A 233 33.24 -55.22 30.12
CA ASN A 233 33.06 -56.06 28.94
C ASN A 233 31.82 -56.98 28.97
N LEU A 234 30.80 -56.63 29.75
CA LEU A 234 29.55 -57.38 29.84
C LEU A 234 28.36 -56.42 29.76
N ILE A 235 27.55 -56.63 28.73
CA ILE A 235 26.33 -55.85 28.50
C ILE A 235 25.08 -56.71 28.75
N SER A 236 24.02 -56.07 29.23
CA SER A 236 22.69 -56.66 29.36
C SER A 236 21.76 -55.95 28.37
N VAL A 237 21.25 -56.70 27.41
CA VAL A 237 20.40 -56.20 26.31
C VAL A 237 18.96 -56.65 26.54
N GLY A 238 18.03 -55.72 26.58
CA GLY A 238 16.60 -56.00 26.57
C GLY A 238 16.15 -56.51 25.19
N LEU A 239 15.33 -57.55 25.18
CA LEU A 239 14.76 -58.14 23.97
C LEU A 239 13.31 -58.56 24.23
N THR A 240 12.39 -58.18 23.35
CA THR A 240 11.10 -58.88 23.21
C THR A 240 11.23 -59.96 22.18
N ALA A 241 10.72 -61.14 22.49
CA ALA A 241 10.71 -62.27 21.57
C ALA A 241 9.48 -63.18 21.78
N PRO A 242 9.06 -63.92 20.74
CA PRO A 242 7.99 -64.90 20.83
C PRO A 242 8.36 -66.10 21.72
N LEU A 243 7.38 -67.00 21.91
CA LEU A 243 7.59 -68.31 22.54
C LEU A 243 8.66 -69.08 21.76
N ILE A 244 9.64 -69.62 22.48
CA ILE A 244 10.65 -70.52 21.92
C ILE A 244 10.31 -71.93 22.40
N ALA A 245 9.79 -72.75 21.50
CA ALA A 245 9.51 -74.15 21.79
C ALA A 245 10.80 -74.93 22.06
N ILE A 246 10.70 -76.05 22.77
CA ILE A 246 11.83 -76.94 23.05
C ILE A 246 12.50 -77.35 21.71
N GLY A 247 13.82 -77.25 21.64
CA GLY A 247 14.64 -77.49 20.46
C GLY A 247 14.78 -76.31 19.50
N GLN A 248 14.07 -75.19 19.72
CA GLN A 248 14.16 -74.00 18.87
C GLN A 248 15.19 -72.99 19.39
N LYS A 249 15.68 -72.14 18.48
CA LYS A 249 16.60 -71.04 18.77
C LYS A 249 16.32 -69.83 17.89
N TYR A 250 16.80 -68.68 18.31
CA TYR A 250 16.97 -67.51 17.43
C TYR A 250 18.41 -67.00 17.50
N SER A 251 18.80 -66.24 16.48
CA SER A 251 20.09 -65.57 16.41
C SER A 251 19.90 -64.24 15.69
N ILE A 252 20.20 -63.13 16.35
CA ILE A 252 20.07 -61.77 15.81
C ILE A 252 21.44 -61.09 15.88
N GLN A 253 22.06 -60.89 14.72
CA GLN A 253 23.26 -60.05 14.66
C GLN A 253 22.91 -58.59 14.86
N CYS A 254 23.65 -57.91 15.73
CA CYS A 254 23.45 -56.51 16.05
C CYS A 254 24.78 -55.77 16.01
N ARG A 255 24.77 -54.55 15.49
CA ARG A 255 25.87 -53.61 15.59
C ARG A 255 25.82 -52.92 16.96
N LEU A 256 26.91 -53.00 17.72
CA LEU A 256 27.05 -52.27 18.97
C LEU A 256 27.78 -50.96 18.69
N ARG A 257 27.17 -49.85 19.08
CA ARG A 257 27.75 -48.50 18.96
C ARG A 257 27.81 -47.83 20.32
N ARG A 258 28.81 -46.97 20.51
CA ARG A 258 28.97 -46.08 21.66
C ARG A 258 28.64 -44.65 21.22
N PHE A 259 27.90 -43.91 22.02
CA PHE A 259 27.70 -42.47 21.77
C PHE A 259 28.98 -41.68 22.08
N ASN A 260 29.27 -40.68 21.24
CA ASN A 260 30.48 -39.84 21.34
C ASN A 260 30.28 -38.64 22.26
#